data_AF-A0A932S3W5-F1
#
_entry.id   AF-A0A932S3W5-F1
#
_cell.length_a   1.000
_cell.length_b   1.000
_cell.length_c   1.000
_cell.angle_alpha   90.00
_cell.angle_beta   90.00
_cell.angle_gamma   90.00
#
_symmetry.space_group_name_H-M   'P 1'
#
loop_
_entity.id
_entity.type
_entity.pdbx_description
1 polymer ?
#
loop_
_entity_poly.entity_id
_entity_poly.type
_entity_poly.pdbx_seq_one_letter_code
_entity_poly.pdbx_strand_id
1 'polypeptide(L)'
;MKPITSTPMSSEDRRAATVSAVVELASEHNPTDITTAAIAAKMGVTQGALFRHFASKDAVLSAVMEWVSARLLGRLEAAADGLSQADQALEAMFMAHIQFIVEHPGVPRLMLGELQKSGDSLPKRLARTLSQAYRSRLSDKLKLGVEQGIFRADLDIEASTTLLFGMVQGLAVQGLLSADVAGIKDEAPRLFLLFRRAIAN
;
A
#
# COMPACT_ATOMS: atom_id res chain seq x y z
N MET A 1 -2.84 13.01 -41.72
CA MET A 1 -2.90 12.80 -40.26
C MET A 1 -2.29 14.01 -39.57
N LYS A 2 -3.04 14.69 -38.69
CA LYS A 2 -2.49 15.78 -37.87
C LYS A 2 -1.60 15.16 -36.78
N PRO A 3 -0.40 15.71 -36.49
CA PRO A 3 0.41 15.25 -35.37
C PRO A 3 -0.35 15.56 -34.08
N ILE A 4 -0.50 14.56 -33.21
CA ILE A 4 -0.98 14.77 -31.84
C ILE A 4 0.14 15.50 -31.12
N THR A 5 0.02 16.81 -31.00
CA THR A 5 0.91 17.64 -30.18
C THR A 5 0.68 17.26 -28.73
N SER A 6 1.53 16.36 -28.21
CA SER A 6 1.67 16.14 -26.77
C SER A 6 2.06 17.48 -26.15
N THR A 7 1.15 18.07 -25.38
CA THR A 7 1.46 19.22 -24.51
C THR A 7 2.71 18.88 -23.68
N PRO A 8 3.67 19.81 -23.50
CA PRO A 8 4.84 19.54 -22.68
C PRO A 8 4.40 19.31 -21.23
N MET A 9 4.42 18.05 -20.78
CA MET A 9 4.24 17.73 -19.36
C MET A 9 5.40 18.29 -18.54
N SER A 10 5.09 18.85 -17.36
CA SER A 10 6.12 19.26 -16.41
C SER A 10 6.96 18.06 -15.96
N SER A 11 8.13 18.32 -15.36
CA SER A 11 8.97 17.24 -14.82
C SER A 11 8.23 16.47 -13.72
N GLU A 12 7.42 17.14 -12.92
CA GLU A 12 6.62 16.55 -11.86
C GLU A 12 5.51 15.65 -12.41
N ASP A 13 4.76 16.12 -13.41
CA ASP A 13 3.71 15.33 -14.06
C ASP A 13 4.30 14.06 -14.71
N ARG A 14 5.49 14.16 -15.30
CA ARG A 14 6.19 12.99 -15.86
C ARG A 14 6.60 11.98 -14.79
N ARG A 15 7.07 12.45 -13.63
CA ARG A 15 7.38 11.55 -12.50
C ARG A 15 6.12 10.87 -11.98
N ALA A 16 5.02 11.61 -11.82
CA ALA A 16 3.73 11.04 -11.40
C ALA A 16 3.18 10.02 -12.40
N ALA A 17 3.23 10.32 -13.69
CA ALA A 17 2.80 9.39 -14.74
C ALA A 17 3.68 8.13 -14.78
N THR A 18 5.00 8.27 -14.57
CA THR A 18 5.90 7.11 -14.44
C THR A 18 5.53 6.23 -13.25
N VAL A 19 5.20 6.82 -12.10
CA VAL A 19 4.73 6.07 -10.92
C VAL A 19 3.45 5.30 -11.24
N SER A 20 2.47 5.95 -11.87
CA SER A 20 1.22 5.28 -12.29
C SER A 20 1.51 4.10 -13.22
N ALA A 21 2.35 4.30 -14.23
CA ALA A 21 2.72 3.26 -15.17
C ALA A 21 3.39 2.05 -14.49
N VAL A 22 4.22 2.27 -13.46
CA VAL A 22 4.85 1.18 -12.71
C VAL A 22 3.83 0.41 -11.88
N VAL A 23 2.90 1.11 -11.23
CA VAL A 23 1.83 0.48 -10.44
C VAL A 23 0.91 -0.36 -11.33
N GLU A 24 0.57 0.14 -12.53
CA GLU A 24 -0.16 -0.61 -13.55
C GLU A 24 0.63 -1.80 -14.09
N LEU A 25 1.90 -1.64 -14.45
CA LEU A 25 2.70 -2.78 -14.90
C LEU A 25 2.80 -3.88 -13.84
N ALA A 26 2.80 -3.52 -12.56
CA ALA A 26 2.79 -4.47 -11.46
C ALA A 26 1.44 -5.18 -11.27
N SER A 27 0.32 -4.67 -11.80
CA SER A 27 -0.95 -5.42 -11.76
C SER A 27 -0.97 -6.56 -12.80
N GLU A 28 -0.19 -6.43 -13.88
CA GLU A 28 -0.18 -7.35 -15.03
C GLU A 28 1.03 -8.30 -15.04
N HIS A 29 2.15 -7.90 -14.43
CA HIS A 29 3.43 -8.62 -14.53
C HIS A 29 4.09 -8.89 -13.17
N ASN A 30 5.05 -9.82 -13.15
CA ASN A 30 5.89 -10.03 -11.98
C ASN A 30 6.81 -8.81 -11.76
N PRO A 31 7.14 -8.44 -10.50
CA PRO A 31 8.03 -7.32 -10.22
C PRO A 31 9.41 -7.39 -10.91
N THR A 32 9.92 -8.60 -11.16
CA THR A 32 11.17 -8.85 -11.89
C THR A 32 11.10 -8.42 -13.34
N ASP A 33 9.92 -8.52 -13.95
CA ASP A 33 9.67 -8.27 -15.37
C ASP A 33 9.46 -6.78 -15.66
N ILE A 34 9.23 -5.97 -14.61
CA ILE A 34 9.12 -4.51 -14.67
C ILE A 34 10.52 -3.90 -14.83
N THR A 35 11.07 -4.03 -16.04
CA THR A 35 12.34 -3.42 -16.44
C THR A 35 12.16 -1.95 -16.77
N THR A 36 13.26 -1.17 -16.77
CA THR A 36 13.23 0.22 -17.25
C THR A 36 12.81 0.31 -18.73
N ALA A 37 13.06 -0.75 -19.51
CA ALA A 37 12.55 -0.90 -20.87
C ALA A 37 11.03 -0.97 -20.90
N ALA A 38 10.44 -1.85 -20.08
CA ALA A 38 8.99 -2.01 -19.99
C ALA A 38 8.31 -0.72 -19.51
N ILE A 39 8.88 -0.04 -18.51
CA ILE A 39 8.38 1.25 -18.02
C ILE A 39 8.41 2.30 -19.13
N ALA A 40 9.54 2.44 -19.83
CA ALA A 40 9.68 3.40 -20.93
C ALA A 40 8.68 3.11 -22.07
N ALA A 41 8.52 1.83 -22.43
CA ALA A 41 7.56 1.39 -23.44
C ALA A 41 6.11 1.72 -23.05
N LYS A 42 5.70 1.39 -21.81
CA LYS A 42 4.37 1.73 -21.27
C LYS A 42 4.12 3.24 -21.27
N MET A 43 5.16 4.02 -21.00
CA MET A 43 5.12 5.50 -21.01
C MET A 43 5.20 6.11 -22.42
N GLY A 44 5.43 5.32 -23.48
CA GLY A 44 5.61 5.82 -24.83
C GLY A 44 6.87 6.69 -25.02
N VAL A 45 7.91 6.46 -24.22
CA VAL A 45 9.18 7.22 -24.26
C VAL A 45 10.39 6.31 -24.44
N THR A 46 11.55 6.88 -24.76
CA THR A 46 12.82 6.12 -24.76
C THR A 46 13.32 5.91 -23.33
N GLN A 47 14.12 4.87 -23.08
CA GLN A 47 14.77 4.68 -21.78
C GLN A 47 15.64 5.90 -21.38
N GLY A 48 16.36 6.49 -22.34
CA GLY A 48 17.13 7.71 -22.09
C GLY A 48 16.26 8.88 -21.64
N ALA A 49 15.03 9.00 -22.17
CA ALA A 49 14.09 10.02 -21.74
C ALA A 49 13.55 9.76 -20.31
N LEU A 50 13.31 8.49 -19.95
CA LEU A 50 12.96 8.10 -18.58
C LEU A 50 14.09 8.48 -17.60
N PHE A 51 15.35 8.19 -17.96
CA PHE A 51 16.49 8.47 -17.10
C PHE A 51 16.81 9.96 -16.91
N ARG A 52 16.23 10.85 -17.72
CA ARG A 52 16.29 12.31 -17.45
C ARG A 52 15.52 12.72 -16.20
N HIS A 53 14.52 11.93 -15.78
CA HIS A 53 13.70 12.20 -14.59
C HIS A 53 14.04 11.31 -13.40
N PHE A 54 14.67 10.15 -13.64
CA PHE A 54 15.04 9.20 -12.60
C PHE A 54 16.46 8.71 -12.84
N ALA A 55 17.35 8.84 -11.86
CA ALA A 55 18.74 8.42 -12.02
C ALA A 55 18.94 6.89 -12.13
N SER A 56 17.96 6.09 -11.68
CA SER A 56 18.06 4.63 -11.65
C SER A 56 16.67 3.97 -11.52
N LYS A 57 16.60 2.65 -11.68
CA LYS A 57 15.40 1.86 -11.36
C LYS A 57 15.00 2.03 -9.88
N ASP A 58 15.98 2.09 -8.97
CA ASP A 58 15.72 2.31 -7.55
C ASP A 58 15.13 3.70 -7.28
N ALA A 59 15.52 4.73 -8.05
CA ALA A 59 14.90 6.05 -7.94
C ALA A 59 13.43 6.02 -8.39
N VAL A 60 13.10 5.23 -9.42
CA VAL A 60 11.70 5.00 -9.83
C VAL A 60 10.92 4.28 -8.72
N LEU A 61 11.46 3.17 -8.20
CA LEU A 61 10.82 2.40 -7.13
C LEU A 61 10.67 3.21 -5.83
N SER A 62 11.62 4.10 -5.52
CA SER A 62 11.53 4.98 -4.36
C SER A 62 10.36 5.96 -4.50
N ALA A 63 10.19 6.57 -5.68
CA ALA A 63 9.04 7.44 -5.95
C ALA A 63 7.71 6.68 -5.89
N VAL A 64 7.69 5.41 -6.31
CA VAL A 64 6.50 4.56 -6.13
C VAL A 64 6.22 4.33 -4.65
N MET A 65 7.22 4.00 -3.83
CA MET A 65 7.03 3.79 -2.38
C MET A 65 6.60 5.08 -1.66
N GLU A 66 7.12 6.24 -2.05
CA GLU A 66 6.68 7.55 -1.56
C GLU A 66 5.19 7.79 -1.89
N TRP A 67 4.79 7.52 -3.14
CA TRP A 67 3.40 7.64 -3.57
C TRP A 67 2.47 6.68 -2.81
N VAL A 68 2.87 5.41 -2.67
CA VAL A 68 2.10 4.41 -1.90
C VAL A 68 1.94 4.86 -0.46
N SER A 69 3.03 5.34 0.16
CA SER A 69 3.02 5.81 1.55
C SER A 69 2.06 6.98 1.74
N ALA A 70 2.18 8.02 0.92
CA ALA A 70 1.32 9.20 1.00
C ALA A 70 -0.16 8.86 0.80
N ARG A 71 -0.47 8.05 -0.23
CA ARG A 71 -1.85 7.65 -0.54
C ARG A 71 -2.46 6.76 0.54
N LEU A 72 -1.73 5.74 0.98
CA LEU A 72 -2.23 4.80 1.98
C LEU A 72 -2.43 5.49 3.33
N LEU A 73 -1.41 6.18 3.85
CA LEU A 73 -1.53 6.85 5.15
C LEU A 73 -2.63 7.92 5.15
N GLY A 74 -2.72 8.74 4.10
CA GLY A 74 -3.78 9.72 3.98
C GLY A 74 -5.18 9.08 3.92
N ARG A 75 -5.32 7.92 3.26
CA ARG A 75 -6.59 7.19 3.23
C ARG A 75 -6.97 6.62 4.59
N LEU A 76 -6.01 6.07 5.33
CA LEU A 76 -6.23 5.53 6.67
C LEU A 76 -6.66 6.64 7.64
N GLU A 77 -6.03 7.81 7.56
CA GLU A 77 -6.40 8.98 8.35
C GLU A 77 -7.80 9.47 8.01
N ALA A 78 -8.11 9.65 6.72
CA ALA A 78 -9.43 10.06 6.27
C ALA A 78 -10.53 9.05 6.66
N ALA A 79 -10.23 7.75 6.64
CA ALA A 79 -11.19 6.72 7.04
C ALA A 79 -11.49 6.72 8.54
N ALA A 80 -10.52 7.13 9.37
CA ALA A 80 -10.70 7.24 10.81
C ALA A 80 -11.20 8.62 11.26
N ASP A 81 -11.24 9.60 10.37
CA ASP A 81 -11.60 10.98 10.70
C ASP A 81 -13.06 11.08 11.18
N GLY A 82 -13.28 11.87 12.23
CA GLY A 82 -14.59 12.01 12.88
C GLY A 82 -15.11 10.80 13.65
N LEU A 83 -14.44 9.63 13.61
CA LEU A 83 -14.85 8.44 14.36
C LEU A 83 -14.32 8.48 15.80
N SER A 84 -15.24 8.62 16.75
CA SER A 84 -14.91 8.69 18.18
C SER A 84 -14.68 7.31 18.80
N GLN A 85 -15.35 6.27 18.33
CA GLN A 85 -15.22 4.90 18.84
C GLN A 85 -14.03 4.20 18.18
N ALA A 86 -13.15 3.63 19.00
CA ALA A 86 -11.90 3.00 18.53
C ALA A 86 -12.13 1.78 17.62
N ASP A 87 -13.15 0.97 17.89
CA ASP A 87 -13.48 -0.22 17.09
C ASP A 87 -13.93 0.16 15.68
N GLN A 88 -14.79 1.18 15.55
CA GLN A 88 -15.24 1.73 14.27
C GLN A 88 -14.07 2.33 13.48
N ALA A 89 -13.18 3.08 14.15
CA ALA A 89 -11.99 3.63 13.51
C ALA A 89 -11.05 2.55 12.97
N LEU A 90 -10.79 1.49 13.76
CA LEU A 90 -9.99 0.34 13.32
C LEU A 90 -10.63 -0.39 12.14
N GLU A 91 -11.95 -0.57 12.15
CA GLU A 91 -12.69 -1.19 11.05
C GLU A 91 -12.55 -0.38 9.76
N ALA A 92 -12.80 0.93 9.85
CA ALA A 92 -12.70 1.84 8.73
C ALA A 92 -11.28 1.87 8.13
N MET A 93 -10.25 1.95 8.98
CA MET A 93 -8.85 1.87 8.56
C MET A 93 -8.53 0.54 7.86
N PHE A 94 -8.96 -0.59 8.42
CA PHE A 94 -8.73 -1.91 7.84
C PHE A 94 -9.41 -2.02 6.46
N MET A 95 -10.69 -1.68 6.34
CA MET A 95 -11.42 -1.72 5.07
C MET A 95 -10.86 -0.75 4.04
N ALA A 96 -10.41 0.44 4.46
CA ALA A 96 -9.77 1.40 3.58
C ALA A 96 -8.48 0.85 2.96
N HIS A 97 -7.68 0.11 3.72
CA HIS A 97 -6.49 -0.55 3.19
C HIS A 97 -6.84 -1.68 2.21
N ILE A 98 -7.83 -2.51 2.55
CA ILE A 98 -8.32 -3.56 1.66
C ILE A 98 -8.77 -2.97 0.32
N GLN A 99 -9.56 -1.90 0.36
CA GLN A 99 -10.01 -1.21 -0.83
C GLN A 99 -8.84 -0.59 -1.62
N PHE A 100 -7.81 -0.06 -0.94
CA PHE A 100 -6.59 0.43 -1.60
C PHE A 100 -5.85 -0.68 -2.36
N ILE A 101 -5.79 -1.89 -1.80
CA ILE A 101 -5.19 -3.04 -2.47
C ILE A 101 -6.01 -3.46 -3.69
N VAL A 102 -7.34 -3.46 -3.59
CA VAL A 102 -8.24 -3.79 -4.71
C VAL A 102 -8.11 -2.76 -5.85
N GLU A 103 -7.99 -1.48 -5.53
CA GLU A 103 -7.78 -0.40 -6.51
C GLU A 103 -6.37 -0.43 -7.14
N HIS A 104 -5.38 -0.93 -6.39
CA HIS A 104 -3.98 -0.97 -6.81
C HIS A 104 -3.35 -2.35 -6.60
N PRO A 105 -3.80 -3.39 -7.34
CA PRO A 105 -3.39 -4.78 -7.10
C PRO A 105 -1.90 -5.04 -7.38
N GLY A 106 -1.22 -4.12 -8.08
CA GLY A 106 0.23 -4.16 -8.26
C GLY A 106 1.04 -3.77 -7.03
N VAL A 107 0.47 -3.00 -6.09
CA VAL A 107 1.20 -2.52 -4.90
C VAL A 107 1.67 -3.66 -3.99
N PRO A 108 0.83 -4.65 -3.62
CA PRO A 108 1.30 -5.80 -2.85
C PRO A 108 2.45 -6.55 -3.52
N ARG A 109 2.42 -6.71 -4.85
CA ARG A 109 3.51 -7.37 -5.60
C ARG A 109 4.81 -6.58 -5.51
N LEU A 110 4.75 -5.26 -5.69
CA LEU A 110 5.93 -4.38 -5.56
C LEU A 110 6.51 -4.42 -4.15
N MET A 111 5.66 -4.35 -3.13
CA MET A 111 6.06 -4.44 -1.72
C MET A 111 6.74 -5.77 -1.42
N LEU A 112 6.14 -6.89 -1.81
CA LEU A 112 6.70 -8.23 -1.58
C LEU A 112 8.04 -8.41 -2.31
N GLY A 113 8.10 -8.00 -3.59
CA GLY A 113 9.32 -8.10 -4.38
C GLY A 113 10.48 -7.29 -3.80
N GLU A 114 10.20 -6.13 -3.21
CA GLU A 114 11.24 -5.32 -2.55
C GLU A 114 11.71 -5.94 -1.23
N LEU A 115 10.79 -6.53 -0.45
CA LEU A 115 11.13 -7.17 0.83
C LEU A 115 11.99 -8.43 0.67
N GLN A 116 11.87 -9.14 -0.45
CA GLN A 116 12.66 -10.35 -0.76
C GLN A 116 14.14 -10.07 -1.11
N LYS A 117 14.48 -8.82 -1.47
CA LYS A 117 15.87 -8.47 -1.81
C LYS A 117 16.75 -8.48 -0.55
N SER A 118 17.95 -9.05 -0.65
CA SER A 118 18.89 -9.20 0.48
C SER A 118 19.56 -7.89 0.93
N GLY A 119 19.47 -6.81 0.15
CA GLY A 119 20.04 -5.50 0.48
C GLY A 119 19.11 -4.54 1.23
N ASP A 120 19.67 -3.43 1.73
CA ASP A 120 18.94 -2.30 2.32
C ASP A 120 18.88 -1.13 1.31
N SER A 121 18.07 -1.30 0.28
CA SER A 121 17.81 -0.27 -0.74
C SER A 121 16.98 0.88 -0.14
N LEU A 122 17.00 2.05 -0.80
CA LEU A 122 16.09 3.15 -0.42
C LEU A 122 14.61 2.76 -0.50
N PRO A 123 14.11 2.10 -1.58
CA PRO A 123 12.73 1.60 -1.63
C PRO A 123 12.36 0.71 -0.44
N LYS A 124 13.26 -0.20 -0.02
CA LYS A 124 13.03 -1.09 1.12
C LYS A 124 12.95 -0.32 2.44
N ARG A 125 13.79 0.70 2.64
CA ARG A 125 13.68 1.60 3.81
C ARG A 125 12.36 2.36 3.82
N LEU A 126 11.92 2.90 2.68
CA LEU A 126 10.64 3.58 2.57
C LEU A 126 9.46 2.64 2.90
N ALA A 127 9.48 1.42 2.39
CA ALA A 127 8.48 0.39 2.72
C ALA A 127 8.47 0.04 4.23
N ARG A 128 9.64 0.00 4.88
CA ARG A 128 9.76 -0.19 6.33
C ARG A 128 9.17 0.99 7.10
N THR A 129 9.49 2.22 6.71
CA THR A 129 8.94 3.45 7.31
C THR A 129 7.42 3.49 7.20
N LEU A 130 6.85 3.17 6.02
CA LEU A 130 5.41 3.04 5.83
C LEU A 130 4.80 2.00 6.78
N SER A 131 5.42 0.82 6.86
CA SER A 131 4.96 -0.27 7.73
C SER A 131 4.98 0.11 9.21
N GLN A 132 5.96 0.89 9.65
CA GLN A 132 6.06 1.42 11.02
C GLN A 132 5.01 2.50 11.27
N ALA A 133 4.85 3.45 10.35
CA ALA A 133 3.88 4.54 10.45
C ALA A 133 2.43 4.02 10.52
N TYR A 134 2.11 2.97 9.76
CA TYR A 134 0.80 2.33 9.82
C TYR A 134 0.60 1.58 11.14
N ARG A 135 1.57 0.75 11.56
CA ARG A 135 1.50 0.05 12.86
C ARG A 135 1.31 1.02 14.03
N SER A 136 2.01 2.15 14.04
CA SER A 136 1.83 3.17 15.09
C SER A 136 0.38 3.64 15.19
N ARG A 137 -0.25 3.98 14.06
CA ARG A 137 -1.65 4.44 14.02
C ARG A 137 -2.62 3.36 14.52
N LEU A 138 -2.36 2.09 14.19
CA LEU A 138 -3.16 0.97 14.72
C LEU A 138 -2.98 0.83 16.24
N SER A 139 -1.74 0.87 16.73
CA SER A 139 -1.44 0.81 18.17
C SER A 139 -2.13 1.93 18.94
N ASP A 140 -2.15 3.15 18.40
CA ASP A 140 -2.78 4.30 19.04
C ASP A 140 -4.30 4.12 19.15
N LYS A 141 -4.95 3.58 18.12
CA LYS A 141 -6.39 3.27 18.17
C LYS A 141 -6.71 2.10 19.09
N LEU A 142 -5.85 1.08 19.17
CA LEU A 142 -6.00 -0.01 20.13
C LEU A 142 -5.89 0.49 21.58
N LYS A 143 -4.93 1.37 21.89
CA LYS A 143 -4.81 2.00 23.21
C LYS A 143 -6.04 2.83 23.55
N LEU A 144 -6.52 3.65 22.61
CA LEU A 144 -7.74 4.43 22.78
C LEU A 144 -8.94 3.53 23.11
N GLY A 145 -9.08 2.37 22.46
CA GLY A 145 -10.19 1.47 22.74
C GLY A 145 -10.12 0.80 24.12
N VAL A 146 -8.92 0.58 24.65
CA VAL A 146 -8.72 0.16 26.05
C VAL A 146 -9.13 1.29 27.00
N GLU A 147 -8.70 2.53 26.74
CA GLU A 147 -9.09 3.72 27.53
C GLU A 147 -10.61 3.96 27.52
N GLN A 148 -11.27 3.68 26.39
CA GLN A 148 -12.72 3.77 26.23
C GLN A 148 -13.49 2.61 26.88
N GLY A 149 -12.80 1.58 27.38
CA GLY A 149 -13.42 0.36 27.92
C GLY A 149 -14.12 -0.52 26.88
N ILE A 150 -13.86 -0.29 25.59
CA ILE A 150 -14.41 -1.07 24.47
C ILE A 150 -13.60 -2.37 24.28
N PHE A 151 -12.29 -2.29 24.50
CA PHE A 151 -11.39 -3.43 24.47
C PHE A 151 -11.00 -3.85 25.88
N ARG A 152 -10.67 -5.14 26.04
CA ARG A 152 -10.21 -5.72 27.31
C ARG A 152 -9.03 -4.95 27.90
N ALA A 153 -9.03 -4.75 29.22
CA ALA A 153 -8.02 -3.94 29.92
C ALA A 153 -6.60 -4.54 29.86
N ASP A 154 -6.50 -5.86 29.68
CA ASP A 154 -5.25 -6.62 29.59
C ASP A 154 -4.84 -6.93 28.13
N LEU A 155 -5.35 -6.16 27.16
CA LEU A 155 -5.03 -6.35 25.74
C LEU A 155 -3.53 -6.15 25.48
N ASP A 156 -2.89 -7.15 24.88
CA ASP A 156 -1.56 -6.99 24.31
C ASP A 156 -1.64 -6.16 23.03
N ILE A 157 -1.31 -4.87 23.14
CA ILE A 157 -1.37 -3.89 22.04
C ILE A 157 -0.42 -4.27 20.91
N GLU A 158 0.78 -4.77 21.22
CA GLU A 158 1.80 -5.08 20.21
C GLU A 158 1.41 -6.32 19.39
N ALA A 159 0.98 -7.38 20.07
CA ALA A 159 0.49 -8.59 19.42
C ALA A 159 -0.77 -8.30 18.59
N SER A 160 -1.71 -7.52 19.14
CA SER A 160 -2.94 -7.14 18.43
C SER A 160 -2.66 -6.29 17.19
N THR A 161 -1.71 -5.35 17.29
CA THR A 161 -1.25 -4.55 16.13
C THR A 161 -0.62 -5.44 15.07
N THR A 162 0.22 -6.40 15.49
CA THR A 162 0.87 -7.35 14.59
C THR A 162 -0.15 -8.23 13.88
N LEU A 163 -1.16 -8.74 14.60
CA LEU A 163 -2.24 -9.53 14.03
C LEU A 163 -3.06 -8.73 13.02
N LEU A 164 -3.50 -7.52 13.37
CA LEU A 164 -4.33 -6.70 12.48
C LEU A 164 -3.57 -6.31 11.21
N PHE A 165 -2.30 -5.90 11.34
CA PHE A 165 -1.45 -5.63 10.17
C PHE A 165 -1.22 -6.91 9.35
N GLY A 166 -0.99 -8.04 10.02
CA GLY A 166 -0.77 -9.34 9.40
C GLY A 166 -1.98 -9.85 8.62
N MET A 167 -3.21 -9.58 9.08
CA MET A 167 -4.44 -9.93 8.34
C MET A 167 -4.49 -9.27 6.97
N VAL A 168 -4.11 -7.98 6.87
CA VAL A 168 -4.05 -7.29 5.58
C VAL A 168 -3.01 -7.95 4.67
N GLN A 169 -1.83 -8.27 5.20
CA GLN A 169 -0.78 -8.95 4.43
C GLN A 169 -1.22 -10.35 3.98
N GLY A 170 -1.87 -11.09 4.86
CA GLY A 170 -2.40 -12.43 4.60
C GLY A 170 -3.42 -12.42 3.47
N LEU A 171 -4.41 -11.51 3.55
CA LEU A 171 -5.40 -11.31 2.49
C LEU A 171 -4.75 -10.90 1.17
N ALA A 172 -3.81 -9.97 1.19
CA ALA A 172 -3.10 -9.55 -0.01
C ALA A 172 -2.35 -10.72 -0.67
N VAL A 173 -1.63 -11.52 0.12
CA VAL A 173 -0.92 -12.70 -0.39
C VAL A 173 -1.88 -13.76 -0.91
N GLN A 174 -2.99 -14.03 -0.21
CA GLN A 174 -4.02 -14.98 -0.66
C GLN A 174 -4.69 -14.53 -1.97
N GLY A 175 -5.02 -13.25 -2.10
CA GLY A 175 -5.55 -12.68 -3.34
C GLY A 175 -4.55 -12.80 -4.50
N LEU A 176 -3.26 -12.60 -4.23
CA LEU A 176 -2.21 -12.84 -5.24
C LEU A 176 -2.08 -14.32 -5.61
N LEU A 177 -2.12 -15.24 -4.64
CA LEU A 177 -2.00 -16.68 -4.85
C LEU A 177 -3.19 -17.26 -5.64
N SER A 178 -4.39 -16.75 -5.39
CA SER A 178 -5.62 -17.15 -6.08
C SER A 178 -5.83 -16.44 -7.42
N ALA A 179 -4.95 -15.49 -7.77
CA ALA A 179 -5.13 -14.55 -8.87
C ALA A 179 -6.45 -13.76 -8.81
N ASP A 180 -7.02 -13.60 -7.61
CA ASP A 180 -8.24 -12.86 -7.34
C ASP A 180 -8.01 -11.85 -6.19
N VAL A 181 -7.30 -10.77 -6.51
CA VAL A 181 -7.08 -9.68 -5.55
C VAL A 181 -8.39 -8.96 -5.23
N ALA A 182 -9.38 -8.97 -6.12
CA ALA A 182 -10.65 -8.30 -5.89
C ALA A 182 -11.51 -9.03 -4.85
N GLY A 183 -11.44 -10.37 -4.80
CA GLY A 183 -12.20 -11.22 -3.88
C GLY A 183 -11.85 -11.02 -2.41
N ILE A 184 -10.69 -10.45 -2.08
CA ILE A 184 -10.28 -10.20 -0.68
C ILE A 184 -11.27 -9.29 0.07
N LYS A 185 -12.01 -8.45 -0.66
CA LYS A 185 -13.05 -7.56 -0.09
C LYS A 185 -14.22 -8.34 0.54
N ASP A 186 -14.47 -9.55 0.06
CA ASP A 186 -15.56 -10.42 0.55
C ASP A 186 -15.12 -11.20 1.81
N GLU A 187 -13.80 -11.38 1.98
CA GLU A 187 -13.21 -12.03 3.15
C GLU A 187 -12.92 -11.05 4.29
N ALA A 188 -12.48 -9.83 3.94
CA ALA A 188 -12.05 -8.81 4.88
C ALA A 188 -13.04 -8.55 6.04
N PRO A 189 -14.36 -8.34 5.81
CA PRO A 189 -15.32 -8.15 6.90
C PRO A 189 -15.39 -9.32 7.88
N ARG A 190 -15.27 -10.55 7.39
CA ARG A 190 -15.30 -11.77 8.22
C ARG A 190 -14.05 -11.85 9.10
N LEU A 191 -12.88 -11.56 8.54
CA LEU A 191 -11.62 -11.55 9.28
C LEU A 191 -11.62 -10.44 10.34
N PHE A 192 -12.05 -9.23 9.99
CA PHE A 192 -12.13 -8.13 10.95
C PHE A 192 -13.12 -8.43 12.08
N LEU A 193 -14.26 -9.04 11.79
CA LEU A 193 -15.23 -9.45 12.81
C LEU A 193 -14.62 -10.44 13.82
N LEU A 194 -13.83 -11.42 13.36
CA LEU A 194 -13.13 -12.35 14.23
C LEU A 194 -12.10 -11.63 15.11
N PHE A 195 -11.30 -10.73 14.52
CA PHE A 195 -10.35 -9.91 15.27
C PHE A 195 -11.05 -9.05 16.34
N ARG A 196 -12.11 -8.33 15.96
CA ARG A 196 -12.88 -7.48 16.88
C ARG A 196 -13.42 -8.26 18.08
N ARG A 197 -13.96 -9.46 17.84
CA ARG A 197 -14.45 -10.35 18.92
C ARG A 197 -13.33 -10.80 19.86
N ALA A 198 -12.12 -10.99 19.35
CA ALA A 198 -10.98 -11.45 20.15
C ALA A 198 -10.43 -10.38 21.10
N ILE A 199 -10.67 -9.09 20.80
CA ILE A 199 -10.14 -7.96 21.59
C ILE A 199 -11.20 -7.23 22.43
N ALA A 200 -12.48 -7.48 22.16
CA ALA A 200 -13.58 -6.88 22.90
C ALA A 200 -13.55 -7.24 24.39
N ASN A 201 -14.05 -6.34 25.23
CA ASN A 201 -14.28 -6.55 26.66
C ASN A 201 -15.50 -7.46 26.92
#